data_AF-A0A2G9TE80-F1
#
_entry.id   AF-A0A2G9TE80-F1
#
_cell.length_a   1.000
_cell.length_b   1.000
_cell.length_c   1.000
_cell.angle_alpha   90.00
_cell.angle_beta   90.00
_cell.angle_gamma   90.00
#
_symmetry.space_group_name_H-M   'P 1'
#
loop_
_entity.id
_entity.type
_entity.pdbx_description
1 polymer ?
#
loop_
_entity_poly.entity_id
_entity_poly.type
_entity_poly.pdbx_seq_one_letter_code
_entity_poly.pdbx_strand_id
1 'polypeptide(L)'
;MRLLLLTLLLVVAVNGGIFDKVKGIFTGEGSFGQKVKNATIVGFKKKWRPIRTDKVDERGDSITEVNENSRVAKELYQGDVVLTEQQAEEIVEDIEDEVAGGNRTKRQAFKDHRYPKMLWSQGVNYYFHNLADAKMRNAFIKGAKLWEKDTCINFTQNRF
;
A
#
# COMPACT_ATOMS: atom_id res chain seq x y z
N MET A 1 -48.21 30.90 4.51
CA MET A 1 -48.26 32.26 3.90
C MET A 1 -46.90 32.77 3.35
N ARG A 2 -45.73 32.29 3.81
CA ARG A 2 -44.42 32.80 3.32
C ARG A 2 -43.93 32.21 1.98
N LEU A 3 -44.28 30.96 1.64
CA LEU A 3 -43.84 30.30 0.40
C LEU A 3 -44.61 30.72 -0.86
N LEU A 4 -45.89 31.08 -0.70
CA LEU A 4 -46.73 31.56 -1.81
C LEU A 4 -46.34 32.98 -2.24
N LEU A 5 -45.93 33.84 -1.30
CA LEU A 5 -45.41 35.17 -1.61
C LEU A 5 -44.07 35.10 -2.36
N LEU A 6 -43.17 34.18 -1.95
CA LEU A 6 -41.86 33.98 -2.59
C LEU A 6 -41.97 33.45 -4.02
N THR A 7 -42.91 32.52 -4.26
CA THR A 7 -43.18 32.00 -5.60
C THR A 7 -43.84 33.04 -6.50
N LEU A 8 -44.76 33.86 -5.98
CA LEU A 8 -45.34 34.97 -6.74
C LEU A 8 -44.29 36.04 -7.12
N LEU A 9 -43.37 36.35 -6.20
CA LEU A 9 -42.31 37.35 -6.41
C LEU A 9 -41.29 36.88 -7.46
N LEU A 10 -40.99 35.58 -7.51
CA LEU A 10 -40.18 34.96 -8.56
C LEU A 10 -40.87 35.00 -9.93
N VAL A 11 -42.18 34.73 -10.00
CA VAL A 11 -42.94 34.79 -11.26
C VAL A 11 -43.04 36.22 -11.81
N VAL A 12 -43.21 37.22 -10.94
CA VAL A 12 -43.19 38.64 -11.35
C VAL A 12 -41.80 39.07 -11.85
N ALA A 13 -40.72 38.55 -11.27
CA ALA A 13 -39.37 38.83 -11.72
C ALA A 13 -39.03 38.22 -13.11
N VAL A 14 -39.67 37.11 -13.48
CA VAL A 14 -39.46 36.43 -14.78
C VAL A 14 -40.21 37.12 -15.93
N ASN A 15 -41.40 37.69 -15.68
CA ASN A 15 -42.20 38.35 -16.73
C ASN A 15 -42.00 39.87 -16.85
N GLY A 16 -41.32 40.53 -15.88
CA GLY A 16 -41.20 42.00 -15.81
C GLY A 16 -39.88 42.60 -16.32
N GLY A 17 -39.02 41.85 -17.00
CA GLY A 17 -37.73 42.38 -17.50
C GLY A 17 -36.72 42.78 -16.41
N ILE A 18 -36.99 42.47 -15.13
CA ILE A 18 -36.08 42.73 -13.99
C ILE A 18 -34.80 41.88 -14.11
N PHE A 19 -34.86 40.77 -14.85
CA PHE A 19 -33.74 39.83 -15.01
C PHE A 19 -32.52 40.47 -15.71
N ASP A 20 -32.72 41.38 -16.66
CA ASP A 20 -31.60 42.02 -17.38
C ASP A 20 -30.77 42.96 -16.49
N LYS A 21 -31.41 43.64 -15.53
CA LYS A 21 -30.72 44.51 -14.56
C LYS A 21 -30.01 43.71 -13.46
N VAL A 22 -30.55 42.54 -13.11
CA VAL A 22 -29.93 41.59 -12.15
C VAL A 22 -28.75 40.85 -12.77
N LYS A 23 -28.81 40.56 -14.08
CA LYS A 23 -27.72 39.92 -14.82
C LYS A 23 -26.40 40.71 -14.74
N GLY A 24 -26.44 42.04 -14.82
CA GLY A 24 -25.25 42.89 -14.66
C GLY A 24 -24.62 42.84 -13.25
N ILE A 25 -25.41 42.55 -12.21
CA ILE A 25 -24.96 42.49 -10.81
C ILE A 25 -24.21 41.18 -10.51
N PHE A 26 -24.58 40.08 -11.19
CA PHE A 26 -23.98 38.76 -10.98
C PHE A 26 -22.99 38.34 -12.07
N THR A 27 -23.11 38.86 -13.30
CA THR A 27 -22.26 38.51 -14.43
C THR A 27 -21.65 39.76 -15.06
N GLY A 28 -20.45 40.13 -14.59
CA GLY A 28 -19.64 41.25 -15.05
C GLY A 28 -18.25 41.18 -14.39
N GLU A 29 -17.24 41.77 -15.01
CA GLU A 29 -15.89 41.81 -14.44
C GLU A 29 -15.88 42.73 -13.21
N GLY A 30 -15.47 42.21 -12.05
CA GLY A 30 -15.59 42.88 -10.75
C GLY A 30 -16.93 42.69 -10.02
N SER A 31 -17.85 41.90 -10.58
CA SER A 31 -19.20 41.69 -10.03
C SER A 31 -19.20 40.95 -8.69
N PHE A 32 -20.33 41.05 -7.97
CA PHE A 32 -20.54 40.36 -6.70
C PHE A 32 -20.39 38.83 -6.85
N GLY A 33 -20.83 38.27 -7.97
CA GLY A 33 -20.68 36.84 -8.28
C GLY A 33 -19.22 36.40 -8.38
N GLN A 34 -18.34 37.20 -9.00
CA GLN A 34 -16.90 36.92 -9.05
C GLN A 34 -16.25 37.02 -7.66
N LYS A 35 -16.65 37.99 -6.83
CA LYS A 35 -16.12 38.13 -5.46
C LYS A 35 -16.49 36.93 -4.59
N VAL A 36 -17.74 36.45 -4.68
CA VAL A 36 -18.18 35.24 -3.98
C VAL A 36 -17.45 34.02 -4.52
N LYS A 37 -17.31 33.86 -5.84
CA LYS A 37 -16.53 32.75 -6.44
C LYS A 37 -15.08 32.73 -5.94
N ASN A 38 -14.39 33.87 -5.96
CA ASN A 38 -12.99 33.96 -5.51
C ASN A 38 -12.87 33.70 -4.01
N ALA A 39 -13.76 34.25 -3.17
CA ALA A 39 -13.77 33.99 -1.74
C ALA A 39 -14.06 32.51 -1.42
N THR A 40 -14.96 31.87 -2.16
CA THR A 40 -15.30 30.45 -1.97
C THR A 40 -14.18 29.53 -2.43
N ILE A 41 -13.54 29.82 -3.57
CA ILE A 41 -12.38 29.07 -4.08
C ILE A 41 -11.18 29.23 -3.14
N VAL A 42 -10.91 30.44 -2.65
CA VAL A 42 -9.82 30.70 -1.68
C VAL A 42 -10.12 30.01 -0.34
N GLY A 43 -11.36 30.07 0.14
CA GLY A 43 -11.80 29.39 1.36
C GLY A 43 -11.71 27.87 1.25
N PHE A 44 -12.15 27.30 0.13
CA PHE A 44 -11.98 25.87 -0.17
C PHE A 44 -10.50 25.51 -0.26
N LYS A 45 -9.69 26.23 -1.05
CA LYS A 45 -8.26 25.98 -1.23
C LYS A 45 -7.46 26.07 0.08
N LYS A 46 -7.84 26.97 0.99
CA LYS A 46 -7.24 27.09 2.34
C LYS A 46 -7.63 25.94 3.27
N LYS A 47 -8.76 25.26 3.02
CA LYS A 47 -9.26 24.12 3.81
C LYS A 47 -8.60 22.80 3.42
N TRP A 48 -8.07 22.68 2.20
CA TRP A 48 -7.27 21.52 1.78
C TRP A 48 -5.84 21.67 2.29
N ARG A 49 -5.53 21.00 3.41
CA ARG A 49 -4.13 20.70 3.75
C ARG A 49 -3.62 19.69 2.71
N PRO A 50 -2.40 19.83 2.16
CA PRO A 50 -1.83 18.76 1.35
C PRO A 50 -1.81 17.48 2.20
N ILE A 51 -2.45 16.43 1.69
CA ILE A 51 -2.36 15.10 2.28
C ILE A 51 -0.88 14.73 2.23
N ARG A 52 -0.28 14.43 3.40
CA ARG A 52 1.05 13.85 3.43
C ARG A 52 0.93 12.51 2.72
N THR A 53 1.59 12.34 1.58
CA THR A 53 1.74 11.04 0.95
C THR A 53 2.43 10.14 1.97
N ASP A 54 1.67 9.19 2.50
CA ASP A 54 2.07 8.19 3.47
C ASP A 54 2.84 7.04 2.82
N LYS A 55 2.75 6.92 1.48
CA LYS A 55 3.46 5.92 0.69
C LYS A 55 4.79 6.42 0.14
N VAL A 56 5.84 5.62 0.29
CA VAL A 56 7.18 5.89 -0.23
C VAL A 56 7.36 5.34 -1.64
N ASP A 57 6.83 4.14 -1.92
CA ASP A 57 6.85 3.50 -3.25
C ASP A 57 5.41 3.21 -3.73
N GLU A 58 5.13 3.49 -5.00
CA GLU A 58 3.82 3.21 -5.60
C GLU A 58 3.51 1.70 -5.64
N ARG A 59 4.56 0.86 -5.63
CA ARG A 59 4.43 -0.61 -5.60
C ARG A 59 4.08 -1.14 -4.21
N GLY A 60 4.17 -0.32 -3.17
CA GLY A 60 3.90 -0.70 -1.79
C GLY A 60 5.14 -0.58 -0.91
N ASP A 61 4.90 -0.35 0.38
CA ASP A 61 5.96 -0.09 1.37
C ASP A 61 6.27 -1.31 2.24
N SER A 62 5.36 -2.29 2.27
CA SER A 62 5.55 -3.58 2.96
C SER A 62 5.68 -4.72 1.95
N ILE A 63 6.34 -5.81 2.35
CA ILE A 63 6.49 -7.00 1.49
C ILE A 63 5.14 -7.57 1.04
N THR A 64 4.16 -7.59 1.95
CA THR A 64 2.78 -8.02 1.66
C THR A 64 2.16 -7.17 0.57
N GLU A 65 2.26 -5.84 0.69
CA GLU A 65 1.69 -4.91 -0.28
C GLU A 65 2.39 -5.01 -1.64
N VAL A 66 3.73 -5.15 -1.65
CA VAL A 66 4.52 -5.35 -2.88
C VAL A 66 4.11 -6.63 -3.60
N ASN A 67 3.96 -7.75 -2.87
CA ASN A 67 3.61 -9.04 -3.45
C ASN A 67 2.14 -9.11 -3.89
N GLU A 68 1.24 -8.43 -3.17
CA GLU A 68 -0.17 -8.27 -3.56
C GLU A 68 -0.30 -7.45 -4.84
N ASN A 69 0.35 -6.29 -4.90
CA ASN A 69 0.33 -5.40 -6.08
C ASN A 69 0.98 -6.06 -7.30
N SER A 70 2.00 -6.90 -7.08
CA SER A 70 2.64 -7.70 -8.13
C SER A 70 1.84 -8.95 -8.52
N ARG A 71 0.70 -9.22 -7.85
CA ARG A 71 -0.21 -10.36 -8.07
C ARG A 71 0.41 -11.74 -7.86
N VAL A 72 1.52 -11.81 -7.12
CA VAL A 72 2.19 -13.08 -6.77
C VAL A 72 1.80 -13.61 -5.40
N ALA A 73 1.19 -12.78 -4.55
CA ALA A 73 0.84 -13.14 -3.16
C ALA A 73 -0.01 -14.42 -3.04
N LYS A 74 -0.85 -14.74 -4.04
CA LYS A 74 -1.70 -15.95 -4.03
C LYS A 74 -0.92 -17.26 -4.19
N GLU A 75 0.28 -17.18 -4.76
CA GLU A 75 1.15 -18.34 -4.99
C GLU A 75 2.16 -18.51 -3.84
N LEU A 76 2.19 -17.56 -2.91
CA LEU A 76 3.13 -17.52 -1.79
C LEU A 76 2.41 -17.87 -0.48
N TYR A 77 2.99 -18.77 0.29
CA TYR A 77 2.55 -19.01 1.66
C TYR A 77 2.80 -17.78 2.52
N GLN A 78 1.79 -17.37 3.28
CA GLN A 78 1.77 -16.12 4.07
C GLN A 78 2.11 -14.84 3.26
N GLY A 79 2.03 -14.93 1.93
CA GLY A 79 2.28 -13.82 1.02
C GLY A 79 3.74 -13.54 0.71
N ASP A 80 4.71 -14.26 1.28
CA ASP A 80 6.15 -14.01 1.05
C ASP A 80 7.06 -15.27 1.03
N VAL A 81 6.52 -16.47 1.24
CA VAL A 81 7.31 -17.72 1.22
C VAL A 81 6.90 -18.63 0.07
N VAL A 82 7.87 -19.08 -0.73
CA VAL A 82 7.67 -20.15 -1.72
C VAL A 82 7.87 -21.49 -1.03
N LEU A 83 6.88 -22.38 -1.14
CA LEU A 83 6.94 -23.74 -0.60
C LEU A 83 7.22 -24.75 -1.72
N THR A 84 7.98 -25.80 -1.40
CA THR A 84 7.93 -27.03 -2.18
C THR A 84 6.62 -27.78 -1.91
N GLU A 85 6.21 -28.65 -2.82
CA GLU A 85 5.00 -29.46 -2.66
C GLU A 85 5.02 -30.25 -1.34
N GLN A 86 6.13 -30.90 -1.04
CA GLN A 86 6.29 -31.67 0.21
C GLN A 86 6.20 -30.79 1.46
N GLN A 87 6.75 -29.57 1.44
CA GLN A 87 6.62 -28.65 2.57
C GLN A 87 5.18 -28.15 2.76
N ALA A 88 4.42 -28.00 1.67
CA ALA A 88 3.02 -27.62 1.75
C ALA A 88 2.17 -28.75 2.33
N GLU A 89 2.41 -29.99 1.92
CA GLU A 89 1.77 -31.19 2.49
C GLU A 89 2.06 -31.32 3.99
N GLU A 90 3.33 -31.22 4.41
CA GLU A 90 3.74 -31.28 5.82
C GLU A 90 3.02 -30.21 6.68
N ILE A 91 2.88 -28.98 6.17
CA ILE A 91 2.16 -27.91 6.89
C ILE A 91 0.66 -28.22 7.00
N VAL A 92 0.05 -28.82 5.97
CA VAL A 92 -1.37 -29.21 5.99
C VAL A 92 -1.60 -30.31 7.02
N GLU A 93 -0.75 -31.34 7.03
CA GLU A 93 -0.79 -32.42 8.03
C GLU A 93 -0.66 -31.88 9.45
N ASP A 94 0.33 -31.00 9.72
CA ASP A 94 0.52 -30.36 11.02
C ASP A 94 -0.74 -29.60 11.48
N ILE A 95 -1.43 -28.92 10.56
CA ILE A 95 -2.68 -28.19 10.87
C ILE A 95 -3.82 -29.16 11.17
N GLU A 96 -3.96 -30.23 10.39
CA GLU A 96 -5.00 -31.24 10.59
C GLU A 96 -4.84 -31.95 11.95
N ASP A 97 -3.61 -32.28 12.32
CA ASP A 97 -3.28 -32.86 13.63
C ASP A 97 -3.58 -31.91 14.80
N GLU A 98 -3.27 -30.61 14.65
CA GLU A 98 -3.65 -29.59 15.65
C GLU A 98 -5.19 -29.48 15.80
N VAL A 99 -5.93 -29.52 14.69
CA VAL A 99 -7.41 -29.45 14.69
C VAL A 99 -8.02 -30.73 15.29
N ALA A 100 -7.39 -31.89 15.08
CA ALA A 100 -7.82 -33.17 15.65
C ALA A 100 -7.60 -33.29 17.17
N GLY A 101 -7.09 -32.24 17.83
CA GLY A 101 -6.86 -32.21 19.27
C GLY A 101 -5.44 -32.65 19.68
N GLY A 102 -4.49 -32.65 18.74
CA GLY A 102 -3.07 -32.80 19.02
C GLY A 102 -2.55 -31.72 19.96
N ASN A 103 -1.45 -32.02 20.68
CA ASN A 103 -0.79 -31.05 21.54
C ASN A 103 -0.21 -29.92 20.68
N ARG A 104 -0.78 -28.71 20.79
CA ARG A 104 -0.27 -27.50 20.14
C ARG A 104 1.23 -27.31 20.40
N THR A 105 2.03 -27.41 19.34
CA THR A 105 3.47 -27.17 19.40
C THR A 105 3.77 -25.67 19.40
N LYS A 106 4.72 -25.23 20.23
CA LYS A 106 5.20 -23.84 20.18
C LYS A 106 5.89 -23.61 18.83
N ARG A 107 5.65 -22.44 18.23
CA ARG A 107 6.38 -22.00 17.04
C ARG A 107 7.89 -22.08 17.31
N GLN A 108 8.58 -22.89 16.52
CA GLN A 108 10.04 -23.02 16.52
C GLN A 108 10.53 -22.76 15.09
N ALA A 109 11.86 -22.68 14.92
CA ALA A 109 12.44 -22.77 13.59
C ALA A 109 11.98 -24.08 12.93
N PHE A 110 11.67 -24.01 11.63
CA PHE A 110 11.21 -25.16 10.85
C PHE A 110 12.16 -26.35 11.02
N LYS A 111 11.62 -27.48 11.46
CA LYS A 111 12.35 -28.70 11.76
C LYS A 111 11.56 -29.89 11.25
N ASP A 112 11.75 -30.21 9.97
CA ASP A 112 11.14 -31.38 9.36
C ASP A 112 11.83 -32.69 9.79
N HIS A 113 11.30 -33.80 9.30
CA HIS A 113 11.86 -35.14 9.48
C HIS A 113 13.26 -35.31 8.83
N ARG A 114 13.68 -34.39 7.96
CA ARG A 114 14.97 -34.40 7.27
C ARG A 114 16.03 -33.61 8.01
N TYR A 115 15.67 -32.89 9.07
CA TYR A 115 16.59 -32.13 9.88
C TYR A 115 17.77 -33.00 10.37
N PRO A 116 19.02 -32.52 10.29
CA PRO A 116 19.47 -31.18 9.90
C PRO A 116 19.82 -31.03 8.41
N LYS A 117 19.45 -31.97 7.53
CA LYS A 117 19.88 -31.99 6.12
C LYS A 117 19.40 -30.79 5.31
N MET A 118 18.33 -30.13 5.74
CA MET A 118 17.78 -28.94 5.10
C MET A 118 18.47 -27.63 5.55
N LEU A 119 19.48 -27.71 6.41
CA LEU A 119 20.24 -26.54 6.87
C LEU A 119 21.42 -26.21 5.94
N TRP A 120 21.76 -24.92 5.91
CA TRP A 120 23.00 -24.41 5.36
C TRP A 120 24.19 -24.79 6.25
N SER A 121 24.76 -25.98 6.02
CA SER A 121 25.78 -26.55 6.91
C SER A 121 27.15 -25.85 6.86
N GLN A 122 27.46 -25.13 5.78
CA GLN A 122 28.74 -24.46 5.55
C GLN A 122 28.56 -22.96 5.29
N GLY A 123 27.48 -22.37 5.80
CA GLY A 123 27.07 -21.01 5.49
C GLY A 123 26.27 -20.91 4.19
N VAL A 124 25.95 -19.67 3.82
CA VAL A 124 25.04 -19.35 2.72
C VAL A 124 25.83 -18.85 1.52
N ASN A 125 25.74 -19.57 0.41
CA ASN A 125 26.31 -19.13 -0.86
C ASN A 125 25.29 -18.29 -1.63
N TYR A 126 25.72 -17.18 -2.21
CA TYR A 126 24.85 -16.32 -3.02
C TYR A 126 25.56 -15.79 -4.26
N TYR A 127 24.79 -15.36 -5.24
CA TYR A 127 25.27 -14.62 -6.41
C TYR A 127 24.23 -13.57 -6.79
N PHE A 128 24.67 -12.54 -7.51
CA PHE A 128 23.76 -11.53 -8.06
C PHE A 128 23.52 -11.80 -9.53
N HIS A 129 22.26 -11.93 -9.92
CA HIS A 129 21.86 -11.96 -11.32
C HIS A 129 22.31 -10.66 -12.02
N ASN A 130 22.60 -10.71 -13.33
CA ASN A 130 23.09 -9.56 -14.10
C ASN A 130 22.11 -8.36 -14.06
N LEU A 131 20.81 -8.62 -13.98
CA LEU A 131 19.75 -7.62 -13.86
C LEU A 131 19.61 -6.99 -12.46
N ALA A 132 20.35 -7.46 -11.45
CA ALA A 132 20.23 -6.93 -10.10
C ALA A 132 20.78 -5.49 -10.01
N ASP A 133 19.95 -4.55 -9.58
CA ASP A 133 20.32 -3.14 -9.43
C ASP A 133 21.36 -2.90 -8.33
N ALA A 134 22.17 -1.85 -8.48
CA ALA A 134 23.21 -1.49 -7.52
C ALA A 134 22.64 -1.19 -6.12
N LYS A 135 21.46 -0.57 -6.01
CA LYS A 135 20.84 -0.31 -4.71
C LYS A 135 20.42 -1.60 -4.02
N MET A 136 19.81 -2.52 -4.77
CA MET A 136 19.40 -3.84 -4.28
C MET A 136 20.60 -4.67 -3.80
N ARG A 137 21.68 -4.72 -4.60
CA ARG A 137 22.94 -5.38 -4.21
C ARG A 137 23.50 -4.81 -2.91
N ASN A 138 23.57 -3.49 -2.80
CA ASN A 138 24.07 -2.82 -1.59
C ASN A 138 23.20 -3.07 -0.36
N ALA A 139 21.87 -3.09 -0.51
CA ALA A 139 20.95 -3.42 0.56
C ALA A 139 21.16 -4.86 1.06
N PHE A 140 21.25 -5.82 0.13
CA PHE A 140 21.55 -7.22 0.46
C PHE A 140 22.88 -7.36 1.21
N ILE A 141 23.97 -6.78 0.69
CA ILE A 141 25.30 -6.88 1.33
C ILE A 141 25.29 -6.31 2.75
N LYS A 142 24.59 -5.20 2.99
CA LYS A 142 24.45 -4.64 4.33
C LYS A 142 23.68 -5.58 5.26
N GLY A 143 22.59 -6.18 4.77
CA GLY A 143 21.84 -7.18 5.52
C GLY A 143 22.68 -8.40 5.86
N ALA A 144 23.37 -8.99 4.88
CA ALA A 144 24.25 -10.15 5.07
C ALA A 144 25.34 -9.84 6.11
N LYS A 145 25.99 -8.68 6.03
CA LYS A 145 27.01 -8.26 7.01
C LYS A 145 26.47 -8.09 8.43
N LEU A 146 25.22 -7.65 8.58
CA LEU A 146 24.58 -7.58 9.90
C LEU A 146 24.36 -8.98 10.47
N TRP A 147 23.92 -9.93 9.63
CA TRP A 147 23.81 -11.33 10.02
C TRP A 147 25.16 -11.96 10.40
N GLU A 148 26.22 -11.74 9.61
CA GLU A 148 27.57 -12.22 9.93
C GLU A 148 28.12 -11.63 11.22
N LYS A 149 27.74 -10.40 11.55
CA LYS A 149 28.18 -9.72 12.78
C LYS A 149 27.53 -10.32 14.02
N ASP A 150 26.23 -10.60 13.95
CA ASP A 150 25.42 -10.97 15.13
C ASP A 150 25.16 -12.48 15.23
N THR A 151 25.59 -13.28 14.24
CA THR A 151 25.41 -14.75 14.19
C THR A 151 26.68 -15.46 13.74
N CYS A 152 26.68 -16.80 13.79
CA CYS A 152 27.77 -17.63 13.25
C CYS A 152 27.56 -18.01 11.76
N ILE A 153 26.61 -17.38 11.06
CA ILE A 153 26.32 -17.64 9.66
C ILE A 153 27.27 -16.82 8.79
N ASN A 154 27.99 -17.48 7.90
CA ASN A 154 28.88 -16.85 6.92
C ASN A 154 28.20 -16.78 5.55
N PHE A 155 28.37 -15.66 4.84
CA PHE A 155 27.84 -15.46 3.48
C PHE A 155 28.97 -15.38 2.46
N THR A 156 28.96 -16.29 1.48
CA THR A 156 30.00 -16.33 0.43
C THR A 156 29.41 -15.95 -0.92
N GLN A 157 29.98 -14.92 -1.56
CA GLN A 157 29.58 -14.55 -2.91
C GLN A 157 30.31 -15.42 -3.94
N ASN A 158 29.55 -16.17 -4.72
CA ASN A 158 30.06 -16.96 -5.83
C ASN A 158 30.12 -16.12 -7.12
N ARG A 159 31.10 -16.43 -7.97
CA ARG A 159 31.17 -15.94 -9.35
C ARG A 159 30.46 -16.94 -10.25
N PHE A 160 29.55 -16.45 -11.08
CA PHE A 160 28.96 -17.20 -12.18
C PHE A 160 29.95 -17.31 -13.34
#